data_AF-A0A1V2ZGY6-F1
#
_entry.id   AF-A0A1V2ZGY6-F1
#
_cell.length_a   1.000
_cell.length_b   1.000
_cell.length_c   1.000
_cell.angle_alpha   90.00
_cell.angle_beta   90.00
_cell.angle_gamma   90.00
#
_symmetry.space_group_name_H-M   'P 1'
#
loop_
_entity.id
_entity.type
_entity.pdbx_description
1 polymer ?
#
loop_
_entity_poly.entity_id
_entity_poly.type
_entity_poly.pdbx_seq_one_letter_code
_entity_poly.pdbx_strand_id
1 'polypeptide(L)'
;MTSPEHETPHEQQRPKHRRSEAEEEIAHLFRNRPGWEDDPYIARAARNHPGPFAAFLLLPHTNVESPTLATEFADIFYAEYDSLDEAIDDYIDLLGWNDGLEVLQKEYGVSPDEVQWNRAAIEYRFRDFVDIVYYRDKVYTFHN
;
A
#
# COMPACT_ATOMS: atom_id res chain seq x y z
N MET A 1 -32.70 -10.43 54.65
CA MET A 1 -31.24 -10.48 54.48
C MET A 1 -30.98 -10.81 53.02
N THR A 2 -30.71 -9.79 52.21
CA THR A 2 -30.44 -9.91 50.77
C THR A 2 -29.01 -9.39 50.56
N SER A 3 -28.11 -10.28 50.14
CA SER A 3 -26.75 -9.92 49.72
C SER A 3 -26.80 -9.14 48.41
N PRO A 4 -26.03 -8.06 48.25
CA PRO A 4 -25.84 -7.42 46.95
C PRO A 4 -24.77 -8.19 46.16
N GLU A 5 -25.15 -8.58 44.95
CA GLU A 5 -24.24 -9.12 43.93
C GLU A 5 -23.14 -8.08 43.65
N HIS A 6 -21.89 -8.45 43.91
CA HIS A 6 -20.73 -7.67 43.49
C HIS A 6 -20.51 -7.93 41.99
N GLU A 7 -20.81 -6.93 41.16
CA GLU A 7 -20.26 -6.84 39.81
C GLU A 7 -18.72 -6.84 39.90
N THR A 8 -18.09 -7.79 39.21
CA THR A 8 -16.62 -7.92 39.22
C THR A 8 -15.99 -6.80 38.37
N PRO A 9 -14.89 -6.15 38.81
CA PRO A 9 -14.32 -4.96 38.15
C PRO A 9 -13.71 -5.17 36.75
N HIS A 10 -13.80 -6.37 36.17
CA HIS A 10 -13.04 -6.75 34.98
C HIS A 10 -13.68 -6.33 33.64
N GLU A 11 -14.86 -5.68 33.63
CA GLU A 11 -15.41 -5.05 32.42
C GLU A 11 -14.93 -3.60 32.21
N GLN A 12 -14.03 -3.09 33.06
CA GLN A 12 -13.41 -1.79 32.82
C GLN A 12 -12.41 -1.86 31.66
N GLN A 13 -12.89 -1.34 30.53
CA GLN A 13 -12.11 -0.72 29.48
C GLN A 13 -11.26 -1.68 28.65
N ARG A 14 -11.89 -2.27 27.63
CA ARG A 14 -11.17 -2.56 26.38
C ARG A 14 -10.47 -1.26 25.94
N PRO A 15 -9.18 -1.29 25.61
CA PRO A 15 -8.49 -0.10 25.09
C PRO A 15 -9.31 0.48 23.95
N LYS A 16 -9.72 1.75 24.05
CA LYS A 16 -10.26 2.45 22.88
C LYS A 16 -9.16 2.39 21.84
N HIS A 17 -9.41 1.66 20.76
CA HIS A 17 -8.48 1.57 19.63
C HIS A 17 -8.21 3.01 19.18
N ARG A 18 -7.02 3.53 19.51
CA ARG A 18 -6.63 4.86 19.04
C ARG A 18 -6.47 4.72 17.53
N ARG A 19 -7.18 5.56 16.77
CA ARG A 19 -7.05 5.54 15.32
C ARG A 19 -5.59 5.78 14.95
N SER A 20 -5.10 5.05 13.96
CA SER A 20 -3.81 5.40 13.36
C SER A 20 -3.95 6.75 12.66
N GLU A 21 -2.87 7.50 12.50
CA GLU A 21 -2.92 8.76 11.75
C GLU A 21 -3.43 8.54 10.30
N ALA A 22 -3.15 7.38 9.70
CA ALA A 22 -3.65 7.04 8.38
C ALA A 22 -5.17 6.81 8.38
N GLU A 23 -5.72 6.21 9.44
CA GLU A 23 -7.18 6.12 9.62
C GLU A 23 -7.82 7.50 9.84
N GLU A 24 -7.13 8.44 10.50
CA GLU A 24 -7.60 9.83 10.63
C GLU A 24 -7.59 10.57 9.28
N GLU A 25 -6.56 10.37 8.47
CA GLU A 25 -6.47 10.94 7.13
C GLU A 25 -7.50 10.35 6.17
N ILE A 26 -7.72 9.03 6.21
CA ILE A 26 -8.81 8.37 5.49
C ILE A 26 -10.15 8.99 5.88
N ALA A 27 -10.42 9.16 7.19
CA ALA A 27 -11.66 9.79 7.64
C ALA A 27 -11.79 11.24 7.13
N HIS A 28 -10.68 11.97 7.00
CA HIS A 28 -10.66 13.31 6.41
C HIS A 28 -10.98 13.29 4.90
N LEU A 29 -10.42 12.34 4.16
CA LEU A 29 -10.67 12.16 2.72
C LEU A 29 -12.14 11.79 2.44
N PHE A 30 -12.78 11.03 3.34
CA PHE A 30 -14.20 10.70 3.28
C PHE A 30 -15.14 11.72 3.92
N ARG A 31 -14.70 12.94 4.25
CA ARG A 31 -15.53 13.95 4.94
C ARG A 31 -16.87 14.26 4.25
N ASN A 32 -16.95 14.04 2.93
CA ASN A 32 -18.15 14.28 2.13
C ASN A 32 -19.00 13.02 1.87
N ARG A 33 -18.54 11.84 2.30
CA ARG A 33 -19.24 10.55 2.23
C ARG A 33 -19.65 10.10 3.64
N PRO A 34 -20.70 10.69 4.23
CA PRO A 34 -21.18 10.28 5.54
C PRO A 34 -21.62 8.81 5.51
N GLY A 35 -21.28 8.03 6.55
CA GLY A 35 -21.62 6.61 6.62
C GLY A 35 -20.66 5.68 5.87
N TRP A 36 -19.50 6.16 5.39
CA TRP A 36 -18.49 5.28 4.79
C TRP A 36 -18.02 4.17 5.75
N GLU A 37 -18.09 4.40 7.06
CA GLU A 37 -17.77 3.41 8.10
C GLU A 37 -18.82 2.27 8.19
N ASP A 38 -20.03 2.50 7.67
CA ASP A 38 -21.09 1.48 7.60
C ASP A 38 -20.93 0.56 6.38
N ASP A 39 -20.11 0.96 5.40
CA ASP A 39 -19.71 0.07 4.29
C ASP A 39 -18.65 -0.93 4.82
N PRO A 40 -19.00 -2.23 4.93
CA PRO A 40 -18.12 -3.20 5.55
C PRO A 40 -16.83 -3.43 4.77
N TYR A 41 -16.81 -3.15 3.46
CA TYR A 41 -15.62 -3.33 2.62
C TYR A 41 -14.67 -2.15 2.78
N ILE A 42 -15.19 -0.92 2.74
CA ILE A 42 -14.40 0.29 2.96
C ILE A 42 -13.86 0.32 4.39
N ALA A 43 -14.70 0.05 5.39
CA ALA A 43 -14.30 0.01 6.79
C ALA A 43 -13.27 -1.10 7.09
N ARG A 44 -13.26 -2.17 6.27
CA ARG A 44 -12.24 -3.22 6.35
C ARG A 44 -10.93 -2.78 5.69
N ALA A 45 -10.98 -2.17 4.50
CA ALA A 45 -9.80 -1.66 3.82
C ALA A 45 -9.07 -0.61 4.68
N ALA A 46 -9.81 0.37 5.21
CA ALA A 46 -9.27 1.42 6.07
C ALA A 46 -8.62 0.90 7.35
N ARG A 47 -9.13 -0.19 7.93
CA ARG A 47 -8.63 -0.75 9.19
C ARG A 47 -7.49 -1.73 9.01
N ASN A 48 -7.56 -2.56 7.96
CA ASN A 48 -6.60 -3.64 7.75
C ASN A 48 -5.41 -3.18 6.89
N HIS A 49 -5.61 -2.19 6.02
CA HIS A 49 -4.60 -1.67 5.10
C HIS A 49 -4.59 -0.13 5.11
N PRO A 50 -4.46 0.53 6.28
CA PRO A 50 -4.62 1.98 6.38
C PRO A 50 -3.62 2.77 5.52
N GLY A 51 -2.36 2.32 5.42
CA GLY A 51 -1.35 2.94 4.57
C GLY A 51 -1.67 2.82 3.07
N PRO A 52 -1.73 1.58 2.53
CA PRO A 52 -2.08 1.34 1.13
C PRO A 52 -3.41 1.99 0.72
N PHE A 53 -4.42 1.93 1.58
CA PHE A 53 -5.73 2.48 1.27
C PHE A 53 -5.72 4.01 1.28
N ALA A 54 -5.02 4.65 2.23
CA ALA A 54 -4.83 6.09 2.19
C ALA A 54 -4.09 6.53 0.90
N ALA A 55 -3.03 5.82 0.52
CA ALA A 55 -2.29 6.09 -0.72
C ALA A 55 -3.17 5.94 -1.97
N PHE A 56 -4.00 4.89 -2.04
CA PHE A 56 -4.96 4.70 -3.12
C PHE A 56 -5.95 5.87 -3.26
N LEU A 57 -6.43 6.42 -2.14
CA LEU A 57 -7.34 7.57 -2.14
C LEU A 57 -6.68 8.87 -2.62
N LEU A 58 -5.35 8.93 -2.70
CA LEU A 58 -4.60 10.07 -3.24
C LEU A 58 -4.40 9.99 -4.76
N LEU A 59 -4.73 8.87 -5.40
CA LEU A 59 -4.62 8.74 -6.85
C LEU A 59 -5.59 9.72 -7.54
N PRO A 60 -5.17 10.41 -8.61
CA PRO A 60 -6.00 11.43 -9.27
C PRO A 60 -7.33 10.90 -9.84
N HIS A 61 -7.37 9.60 -10.16
CA HIS A 61 -8.53 8.96 -10.78
C HIS A 61 -9.46 8.28 -9.75
N THR A 62 -9.10 8.27 -8.46
CA THR A 62 -9.91 7.64 -7.42
C THR A 62 -11.17 8.47 -7.12
N ASN A 63 -12.33 7.84 -7.26
CA ASN A 63 -13.60 8.44 -6.89
C ASN A 63 -14.07 7.92 -5.53
N VAL A 64 -13.87 8.72 -4.47
CA VAL A 64 -14.25 8.34 -3.10
C VAL A 64 -15.74 8.05 -2.91
N GLU A 65 -16.60 8.50 -3.81
CA GLU A 65 -18.05 8.20 -3.80
C GLU A 65 -18.39 6.91 -4.55
N SER A 66 -17.41 6.22 -5.14
CA SER A 66 -17.62 4.99 -5.88
C SER A 66 -18.20 3.89 -4.97
N PRO A 67 -19.29 3.21 -5.39
CA PRO A 67 -19.81 2.05 -4.68
C PRO A 67 -18.87 0.83 -4.78
N THR A 68 -17.93 0.84 -5.74
CA THR A 68 -16.94 -0.23 -5.96
C THR A 68 -15.55 0.13 -5.46
N LEU A 69 -15.40 1.25 -4.73
CA LEU A 69 -14.11 1.79 -4.29
C LEU A 69 -13.20 0.77 -3.59
N ALA A 70 -13.76 -0.04 -2.70
CA ALA A 70 -12.97 -1.06 -1.98
C ALA A 70 -12.53 -2.21 -2.88
N THR A 71 -13.32 -2.53 -3.91
CA THR A 71 -12.97 -3.52 -4.94
C THR A 71 -11.90 -2.95 -5.87
N GLU A 72 -12.06 -1.71 -6.33
CA GLU A 72 -11.05 -1.01 -7.14
C GLU A 72 -9.68 -1.01 -6.43
N PHE A 73 -9.65 -0.64 -5.14
CA PHE A 73 -8.44 -0.74 -4.33
C PHE A 73 -7.83 -2.15 -4.32
N ALA A 74 -8.65 -3.17 -4.07
CA ALA A 74 -8.18 -4.55 -4.00
C ALA A 74 -7.69 -5.08 -5.36
N ASP A 75 -8.25 -4.60 -6.46
CA ASP A 75 -7.93 -5.04 -7.82
C ASP A 75 -6.63 -4.40 -8.32
N ILE A 76 -6.35 -3.14 -7.96
CA ILE A 76 -5.19 -2.41 -8.49
C ILE A 76 -4.02 -2.31 -7.52
N PHE A 77 -4.20 -2.50 -6.21
CA PHE A 77 -3.08 -2.47 -5.27
C PHE A 77 -2.07 -3.58 -5.59
N TYR A 78 -0.83 -3.18 -5.86
CA TYR A 78 0.23 -4.11 -6.23
C TYR A 78 1.14 -4.43 -5.04
N ALA A 79 1.79 -3.41 -4.47
CA ALA A 79 2.80 -3.61 -3.43
C ALA A 79 3.11 -2.33 -2.62
N GLU A 80 3.78 -2.54 -1.49
CA GLU A 80 4.35 -1.52 -0.59
C GLU A 80 5.86 -1.74 -0.49
N TYR A 81 6.63 -0.66 -0.53
CA TYR A 81 8.09 -0.67 -0.44
C TYR A 81 8.60 0.43 0.50
N ASP A 82 9.80 0.25 1.06
CA ASP A 82 10.49 1.29 1.86
C ASP A 82 11.01 2.43 0.97
N SER A 83 11.26 2.16 -0.31
CA SER A 83 11.77 3.16 -1.25
C SER A 83 11.41 2.82 -2.69
N LEU A 84 11.55 3.80 -3.58
CA LEU A 84 11.38 3.55 -5.02
C LEU A 84 12.48 2.64 -5.58
N ASP A 85 13.71 2.73 -5.05
CA ASP A 85 14.80 1.88 -5.49
C ASP A 85 14.51 0.41 -5.23
N GLU A 86 13.89 0.08 -4.09
CA GLU A 86 13.46 -1.28 -3.75
C GLU A 86 12.37 -1.77 -4.72
N ALA A 87 11.39 -0.92 -5.06
CA ALA A 87 10.37 -1.27 -6.05
C ALA A 87 10.98 -1.54 -7.45
N ILE A 88 12.00 -0.77 -7.83
CA ILE A 88 12.72 -0.98 -9.10
C ILE A 88 13.53 -2.28 -9.04
N ASP A 89 14.18 -2.58 -7.92
CA ASP A 89 14.94 -3.81 -7.75
C ASP A 89 14.04 -5.04 -7.85
N ASP A 90 12.88 -5.03 -7.19
CA ASP A 90 11.85 -6.07 -7.31
C ASP A 90 11.35 -6.22 -8.76
N TYR A 91 11.19 -5.11 -9.50
CA TYR A 91 10.82 -5.14 -10.91
C TYR A 91 11.91 -5.74 -11.82
N ILE A 92 13.18 -5.44 -11.57
CA ILE A 92 14.31 -6.03 -12.30
C ILE A 92 14.38 -7.54 -12.04
N ASP A 93 14.19 -7.96 -10.79
CA ASP A 93 14.19 -9.36 -10.38
C ASP A 93 13.01 -10.12 -10.99
N LEU A 94 11.81 -9.54 -10.96
CA LEU A 94 10.60 -10.10 -11.57
C LEU A 94 10.78 -10.41 -13.06
N LEU A 95 11.52 -9.57 -13.77
CA LEU A 95 11.80 -9.75 -15.20
C LEU A 95 12.96 -10.72 -15.48
N GLY A 96 13.63 -11.25 -14.44
CA GLY A 96 14.79 -12.12 -14.57
C GLY A 96 16.00 -11.41 -15.20
N TRP A 97 16.05 -10.08 -15.10
CA TRP A 97 17.10 -9.30 -15.76
C TRP A 97 18.46 -9.52 -15.11
N ASN A 98 18.50 -9.65 -13.78
CA ASN A 98 19.74 -9.98 -13.06
C ASN A 98 20.28 -11.36 -13.46
N ASP A 99 19.41 -12.38 -13.60
CA ASP A 99 19.81 -13.69 -14.11
C ASP A 99 20.37 -13.60 -15.54
N GLY A 100 19.72 -12.81 -16.41
CA GLY A 100 20.20 -12.56 -17.77
C GLY A 100 21.57 -11.88 -17.80
N LEU A 101 21.82 -10.93 -16.89
CA LEU A 101 23.12 -10.28 -16.75
C LEU A 101 24.20 -11.26 -16.27
N GLU A 102 23.88 -12.16 -15.35
CA GLU A 102 24.81 -13.21 -14.91
C GLU A 102 25.23 -14.13 -16.07
N VAL A 103 24.28 -14.50 -16.93
CA VAL A 103 24.56 -15.31 -18.13
C VAL A 103 25.52 -14.56 -19.07
N LEU A 104 25.30 -13.28 -19.30
CA LEU A 104 26.19 -12.46 -20.13
C LEU A 104 27.62 -12.40 -19.54
N GLN A 105 27.75 -12.24 -18.24
CA GLN A 105 29.04 -12.20 -17.57
C GLN A 105 29.77 -13.55 -17.65
N LYS A 106 29.07 -14.66 -17.36
CA LYS A 106 29.65 -16.01 -17.31
C LYS A 106 29.96 -16.57 -18.69
N GLU A 107 29.06 -16.41 -19.66
CA GLU A 107 29.16 -17.06 -20.97
C GLU A 107 29.88 -16.21 -22.01
N TYR A 108 29.73 -14.88 -21.92
CA TYR A 108 30.28 -13.95 -22.92
C TYR A 108 31.46 -13.14 -22.40
N GLY A 109 31.87 -13.36 -21.14
CA GLY A 109 33.08 -12.77 -20.55
C GLY A 109 32.97 -11.27 -20.29
N VAL A 110 31.75 -10.74 -20.17
CA VAL A 110 31.51 -9.34 -19.81
C VAL A 110 31.90 -9.13 -18.35
N SER A 111 32.73 -8.13 -18.06
CA SER A 111 33.09 -7.81 -16.68
C SER A 111 31.89 -7.17 -15.95
N PRO A 112 31.68 -7.46 -14.65
CA PRO A 112 30.61 -6.82 -13.87
C PRO A 112 30.65 -5.28 -13.90
N ASP A 113 31.83 -4.69 -14.08
CA ASP A 113 32.01 -3.24 -14.11
C ASP A 113 31.71 -2.62 -15.49
N GLU A 114 31.54 -3.43 -16.54
CA GLU A 114 31.31 -2.96 -17.91
C GLU A 114 29.84 -2.71 -18.23
N VAL A 115 28.92 -3.29 -17.46
CA VAL A 115 27.48 -3.19 -17.68
C VAL A 115 26.76 -2.85 -16.38
N GLN A 116 25.95 -1.80 -16.42
CA GLN A 116 25.14 -1.36 -15.29
C GLN A 116 23.72 -1.06 -15.75
N TRP A 117 22.76 -1.31 -14.86
CA TRP A 117 21.37 -0.94 -15.10
C TRP A 117 21.23 0.59 -15.14
N ASN A 118 20.64 1.09 -16.21
CA ASN A 118 20.22 2.49 -16.27
C ASN A 118 18.93 2.66 -15.45
N ARG A 119 19.07 2.82 -14.14
CA ARG A 119 17.96 2.94 -13.16
C ARG A 119 16.93 3.99 -13.56
N ALA A 120 17.37 5.15 -14.07
CA ALA A 120 16.45 6.20 -14.52
C ALA A 120 15.59 5.79 -15.72
N ALA A 121 16.16 5.06 -16.68
CA ALA A 121 15.39 4.53 -17.81
C ALA A 121 14.42 3.42 -17.36
N ILE A 122 14.81 2.59 -16.39
CA ILE A 122 13.96 1.55 -15.83
C ILE A 122 12.80 2.18 -15.07
N GLU A 123 13.05 3.16 -14.21
CA GLU A 123 12.01 3.91 -13.49
C GLU A 123 10.99 4.52 -14.47
N TYR A 124 11.49 5.17 -15.53
CA TYR A 124 10.62 5.77 -16.54
C TYR A 124 9.65 4.73 -17.13
N ARG A 125 10.16 3.52 -17.44
CA ARG A 125 9.34 2.43 -17.98
C ARG A 125 8.46 1.79 -16.92
N PHE A 126 8.90 1.72 -15.67
CA PHE A 126 8.13 1.20 -14.56
C PHE A 126 6.84 2.02 -14.35
N ARG A 127 6.95 3.35 -14.43
CA ARG A 127 5.81 4.28 -14.37
C ARG A 127 4.81 4.14 -15.53
N ASP A 128 5.17 3.48 -16.63
CA ASP A 128 4.21 3.17 -17.70
C ASP A 128 3.20 2.08 -17.25
N PHE A 129 3.58 1.22 -16.30
CA PHE A 129 2.78 0.07 -15.85
C PHE A 129 2.10 0.26 -14.50
N VAL A 130 2.69 1.10 -13.65
CA VAL A 130 2.17 1.36 -12.30
C VAL A 130 2.11 2.84 -11.98
N ASP A 131 1.08 3.20 -11.24
CA ASP A 131 1.00 4.45 -10.51
C ASP A 131 1.81 4.32 -9.22
N ILE A 132 2.58 5.36 -8.90
CA ILE A 132 3.48 5.39 -7.74
C ILE A 132 3.03 6.50 -6.80
N VAL A 133 2.64 6.13 -5.59
CA VAL A 133 2.22 7.07 -4.55
C VAL A 133 3.22 7.03 -3.40
N TYR A 134 3.87 8.17 -3.15
CA TYR A 134 4.61 8.38 -1.92
C TYR A 134 3.63 8.78 -0.83
N TYR A 135 3.54 7.96 0.21
CA TYR A 135 2.70 8.26 1.35
C TYR A 135 3.49 7.97 2.62
N ARG A 136 3.75 9.04 3.37
CA ARG A 136 4.62 9.04 4.56
C ARG A 136 6.04 8.61 4.21
N ASP A 137 6.52 7.56 4.86
CA ASP A 137 7.86 6.96 4.71
C ASP A 137 7.87 5.76 3.77
N LYS A 138 6.80 5.55 3.00
CA LYS A 138 6.62 4.39 2.12
C LYS A 138 6.31 4.78 0.68
N VAL A 139 6.58 3.83 -0.21
CA VAL A 139 6.18 3.87 -1.63
C VAL A 139 5.14 2.79 -1.87
N TYR A 140 3.99 3.20 -2.40
CA TYR A 140 2.91 2.29 -2.79
C TYR A 140 2.79 2.28 -4.30
N THR A 141 2.64 1.10 -4.88
CA THR A 141 2.45 0.93 -6.32
C THR A 141 1.07 0.35 -6.61
N PHE A 142 0.42 0.88 -7.63
CA PHE A 142 -0.90 0.46 -8.10
C PHE A 142 -0.84 0.17 -9.60
N HIS A 143 -1.52 -0.85 -10.10
CA HIS A 143 -1.64 -1.08 -11.54
C HIS A 143 -2.45 0.03 -12.20
N ASN A 144 -1.98 0.50 -13.36
CA ASN A 144 -2.69 1.44 -14.24
C ASN A 144 -3.86 0.78 -14.99
#